data_AF-A0A2S5L1I6-F1
#
_entry.id   AF-A0A2S5L1I6-F1
#
_cell.length_a   1.000
_cell.length_b   1.000
_cell.length_c   1.000
_cell.angle_alpha   90.00
_cell.angle_beta   90.00
_cell.angle_gamma   90.00
#
_symmetry.space_group_name_H-M   'P 1'
#
loop_
_entity.id
_entity.type
_entity.pdbx_description
1 polymer ?
#
loop_
_entity_poly.entity_id
_entity_poly.type
_entity_poly.pdbx_seq_one_letter_code
_entity_poly.pdbx_strand_id
1 'polypeptide(L)' 'VLAPALAKSCKAGGKIALSGILREQEAAVSAIYTEWFDMGTPQYMDAWVLLTGTRKCAT' A
#
# COMPACT_ATOMS: atom_id res chain seq x y z
N VAL A 1 9.71 10.47 -6.08
CA VAL A 1 8.32 9.92 -6.00
C VAL A 1 8.18 9.07 -4.74
N LEU A 2 7.01 9.05 -4.10
CA LEU A 2 6.81 8.51 -2.74
C LEU A 2 6.80 6.97 -2.68
N ALA A 3 6.07 6.28 -3.56
CA ALA A 3 5.90 4.82 -3.48
C ALA A 3 7.22 4.03 -3.60
N PRO A 4 8.13 4.31 -4.56
CA PRO A 4 9.43 3.65 -4.63
C PRO A 4 10.33 3.93 -3.42
N ALA A 5 10.22 5.13 -2.82
CA ALA A 5 11.01 5.49 -1.64
C ALA A 5 10.56 4.66 -0.42
N LEU A 6 9.25 4.56 -0.18
CA LEU A 6 8.69 3.74 0.89
C LEU A 6 8.99 2.25 0.69
N ALA A 7 8.88 1.76 -0.55
CA ALA A 7 9.27 0.40 -0.89
C ALA A 7 10.73 0.16 -0.53
N LYS A 8 11.67 1.00 -0.99
CA LYS A 8 13.11 0.86 -0.72
C LYS A 8 13.44 0.86 0.78
N SER A 9 12.72 1.64 1.58
CA SER A 9 12.92 1.73 3.03
C SER A 9 12.27 0.61 3.84
N CYS A 10 11.38 -0.21 3.23
CA CYS A 10 10.71 -1.31 3.90
C CYS A 10 11.49 -2.61 3.71
N LYS A 11 11.78 -3.36 4.79
CA LYS A 11 12.46 -4.66 4.69
C LYS A 11 11.61 -5.68 3.93
N ALA A 12 12.23 -6.71 3.33
CA ALA A 12 11.51 -7.86 2.78
C ALA A 12 10.62 -8.50 3.85
N GLY A 13 9.36 -8.80 3.52
CA GLY A 13 8.34 -9.25 4.48
C GLY A 13 7.85 -8.18 5.46
N GLY A 14 8.37 -6.95 5.38
CA GLY A 14 7.92 -5.82 6.18
C GLY A 14 6.52 -5.36 5.79
N LYS A 15 5.80 -4.68 6.69
CA LYS A 15 4.43 -4.22 6.47
C LYS A 15 4.37 -2.73 6.19
N ILE A 16 3.38 -2.31 5.41
CA ILE A 16 3.05 -0.91 5.18
C ILE A 16 1.56 -0.67 5.47
N ALA A 17 1.27 0.54 5.96
CA ALA A 17 -0.08 1.08 6.11
C ALA A 17 -0.11 2.46 5.46
N LEU A 18 -1.06 2.66 4.54
CA LEU A 18 -1.29 3.91 3.82
C LEU A 18 -2.68 4.42 4.20
N SER A 19 -2.73 5.51 4.95
CA SER A 19 -3.96 6.17 5.40
C SER A 19 -4.11 7.56 4.77
N GLY A 20 -5.28 8.17 4.92
CA GLY A 20 -5.56 9.50 4.38
C GLY A 20 -5.81 9.50 2.86
N ILE A 21 -6.28 8.36 2.34
CA ILE A 21 -6.63 8.19 0.93
C ILE A 21 -8.16 8.23 0.82
N LEU A 22 -8.70 8.91 -0.19
CA LEU A 22 -10.14 8.90 -0.45
C LEU A 22 -10.54 7.55 -1.05
N ARG A 23 -11.75 7.08 -0.73
CA ARG A 23 -12.28 5.80 -1.20
C ARG A 23 -12.19 5.62 -2.72
N GLU A 24 -12.49 6.68 -3.47
CA GLU A 24 -12.46 6.70 -4.94
C GLU A 24 -11.03 6.56 -5.51
N GLN A 25 -10.00 6.84 -4.71
CA GLN A 25 -8.59 6.74 -5.09
C GLN A 25 -7.99 5.36 -4.76
N GLU A 26 -8.72 4.51 -4.05
CA GLU A 26 -8.25 3.21 -3.56
C GLU A 26 -7.60 2.37 -4.68
N ALA A 27 -8.34 2.12 -5.76
CA ALA A 27 -7.88 1.22 -6.83
C ALA A 27 -6.59 1.73 -7.49
N ALA A 28 -6.50 3.04 -7.75
CA ALA A 28 -5.33 3.66 -8.34
C ALA A 28 -4.11 3.59 -7.42
N VAL A 29 -4.29 3.92 -6.13
CA VAL A 29 -3.19 3.87 -5.16
C VAL A 29 -2.75 2.43 -4.90
N SER A 30 -3.70 1.51 -4.70
CA SER A 30 -3.40 0.10 -4.49
C SER A 30 -2.59 -0.47 -5.67
N ALA A 31 -3.03 -0.23 -6.91
CA ALA A 31 -2.32 -0.68 -8.12
C ALA A 31 -0.86 -0.24 -8.17
N ILE A 32 -0.55 1.03 -7.83
CA ILE A 32 0.83 1.52 -7.78
C ILE A 32 1.67 0.73 -6.77
N TYR A 33 1.13 0.45 -5.58
CA TYR A 33 1.88 -0.26 -4.54
C TYR A 33 1.98 -1.77 -4.77
N THR A 34 1.11 -2.37 -5.60
CA THR A 34 1.21 -3.80 -5.97
C THR A 34 2.51 -4.17 -6.66
N GLU A 35 3.26 -3.21 -7.22
CA GLU A 35 4.60 -3.46 -7.78
C GLU A 35 5.54 -4.04 -6.70
N TRP A 36 5.51 -3.51 -5.47
CA TRP A 36 6.45 -3.88 -4.40
C TRP A 36 5.83 -4.61 -3.21
N PHE A 37 4.51 -4.54 -3.06
CA PHE A 37 3.78 -5.07 -1.92
C PHE A 37 2.68 -6.03 -2.37
N ASP A 38 2.48 -7.10 -1.61
CA ASP A 38 1.26 -7.89 -1.66
C ASP A 38 0.21 -7.12 -0.85
N MET A 39 -0.73 -6.49 -1.57
CA MET A 39 -1.74 -5.62 -0.98
C MET A 39 -2.84 -6.45 -0.29
N GLY A 40 -3.21 -6.03 0.91
CA GLY A 40 -4.33 -6.60 1.65
C GLY A 40 -5.67 -6.01 1.25
N THR A 41 -6.75 -6.56 1.81
CA THR A 41 -8.10 -6.02 1.62
C THR A 41 -8.18 -4.60 2.19
N PRO A 42 -8.67 -3.62 1.40
CA PRO A 42 -8.89 -2.25 1.87
C PRO A 42 -9.85 -2.21 3.06
N GLN A 43 -9.57 -1.32 4.02
CA GLN A 43 -10.48 -1.03 5.13
C GLN A 43 -11.03 0.39 4.97
N TYR A 44 -12.35 0.54 5.05
CA TYR A 44 -13.01 1.83 4.83
C TYR A 44 -13.52 2.43 6.12
N MET A 45 -13.49 3.76 6.20
CA MET A 45 -14.12 4.56 7.23
C MET A 45 -14.69 5.82 6.59
N ASP A 46 -16.02 5.89 6.48
CA ASP A 46 -16.74 6.93 5.73
C ASP A 46 -16.25 7.07 4.28
N ALA A 47 -15.68 8.23 3.94
CA ALA A 47 -15.09 8.54 2.63
C ALA A 47 -13.60 8.16 2.52
N TRP A 48 -13.02 7.62 3.59
CA TRP A 48 -11.59 7.29 3.67
C TRP A 48 -11.34 5.81 3.52
N VAL A 49 -10.14 5.49 3.03
CA VAL A 49 -9.63 4.12 2.94
C VAL A 49 -8.24 4.02 3.58
N LEU A 50 -8.04 2.93 4.31
CA LEU A 50 -6.76 2.43 4.77
C LEU A 50 -6.35 1.26 3.88
N LEU A 51 -5.20 1.40 3.22
CA LEU A 51 -4.56 0.32 2.47
C LEU A 51 -3.43 -0.26 3.30
N THR A 52 -3.32 -1.58 3.31
CA THR A 52 -2.20 -2.27 3.96
C THR A 52 -1.54 -3.21 2.97
N GLY A 53 -0.28 -3.54 3.20
CA GLY A 53 0.44 -4.48 2.34
C GLY A 53 1.67 -5.05 3.01
N THR A 54 2.18 -6.15 2.45
CA THR A 54 3.42 -6.79 2.89
C THR A 54 4.45 -6.72 1.77
N ARG A 55 5.67 -6.24 2.05
CA ARG A 55 6.75 -6.11 1.08
C ARG A 55 7.08 -7.50 0.54
N LYS A 56 7.02 -7.65 -0.79
CA LYS A 56 7.42 -8.88 -1.46
C LYS A 56 8.85 -9.22 -1.10
N CYS A 57 9.11 -10.45 -0.70
CA CYS A 57 10.47 -10.96 -0.61
C CYS A 57 10.98 -11.12 -2.04
N ALA A 58 12.14 -10.52 -2.36
CA ALA A 58 12.86 -10.93 -3.55
C ALA A 58 13.33 -12.36 -3.30
N THR A 59 12.87 -13.30 -4.13
CA THR A 59 13.36 -14.69 -4.15
C THR A 59 14.83 -14.72 -4.53
#